data_AF-A0AAJ5EG91-F1
#
_entry.id   AF-A0AAJ5EG91-F1
#
_cell.length_a   1.000
_cell.length_b   1.000
_cell.length_c   1.000
_cell.angle_alpha   90.00
_cell.angle_beta   90.00
_cell.angle_gamma   90.00
#
_symmetry.space_group_name_H-M   'P 1'
#
loop_
_entity.id
_entity.type
_entity.pdbx_description
1 polymer ?
#
loop_
_entity_poly.entity_id
_entity_poly.type
_entity_poly.pdbx_seq_one_letter_code
_entity_poly.pdbx_strand_id
1 'polypeptide(L)' 'MPDTLPGRTKIREYMEEHNISLTGLSTMFGVKKQDLVDYLNGKNTSPKANATLIAIIEHFKIR' A
#
# COMPACT_ATOMS: atom_id res chain seq x y z
N MET A 1 -12.75 10.20 6.58
CA MET A 1 -12.55 10.05 5.12
C MET A 1 -13.43 8.90 4.67
N PRO A 2 -14.02 8.94 3.46
CA PRO A 2 -14.71 7.77 2.91
C PRO A 2 -13.74 6.59 2.95
N ASP A 3 -14.22 5.44 3.40
CA ASP A 3 -13.42 4.30 3.82
C ASP A 3 -12.29 4.00 2.83
N THR A 4 -11.04 4.20 3.24
CA THR A 4 -9.85 3.76 2.48
C THR A 4 -9.57 2.27 2.67
N LEU A 5 -10.45 1.56 3.39
CA LEU A 5 -10.45 0.10 3.54
C LEU A 5 -10.39 -0.64 2.20
N PRO A 6 -11.20 -0.31 1.17
CA PRO A 6 -11.21 -1.04 -0.09
C PRO A 6 -9.85 -0.98 -0.80
N GLY A 7 -9.20 0.17 -0.84
CA GLY A 7 -7.90 0.33 -1.50
C GLY A 7 -6.79 -0.49 -0.82
N ARG A 8 -6.77 -0.52 0.51
CA ARG A 8 -5.77 -1.28 1.28
C ARG A 8 -5.94 -2.79 1.15
N THR A 9 -7.19 -3.26 1.06
CA THR A 9 -7.49 -4.67 0.81
C THR A 9 -7.02 -5.08 -0.59
N LYS A 10 -7.36 -4.30 -1.62
CA LYS A 10 -6.93 -4.58 -3.00
C LYS A 10 -5.42 -4.63 -3.17
N ILE A 11 -4.68 -3.75 -2.47
CA ILE A 11 -3.21 -3.80 -2.49
C ILE A 11 -2.70 -5.13 -1.90
N ARG A 12 -3.26 -5.59 -0.76
CA ARG A 12 -2.84 -6.88 -0.17
C ARG A 12 -3.16 -8.06 -1.08
N GLU A 13 -4.37 -8.10 -1.63
CA GLU A 13 -4.79 -9.16 -2.56
C GLU A 13 -3.86 -9.22 -3.77
N TYR A 14 -3.56 -8.06 -4.38
CA TYR A 14 -2.61 -7.99 -5.48
C TYR A 14 -1.21 -8.47 -5.09
N MET A 15 -0.73 -8.11 -3.89
CA MET A 15 0.56 -8.58 -3.41
C MET A 15 0.61 -10.10 -3.24
N GLU A 16 -0.45 -10.70 -2.71
CA GLU A 16 -0.57 -12.14 -2.53
C GLU A 16 -0.66 -12.88 -3.86
N GLU A 17 -1.50 -12.40 -4.79
CA GLU A 17 -1.68 -12.99 -6.13
C GLU A 17 -0.37 -12.96 -6.95
N HIS A 18 0.36 -11.86 -6.89
CA HIS A 18 1.59 -11.67 -7.66
C HIS A 18 2.88 -12.03 -6.90
N ASN A 19 2.78 -12.64 -5.71
CA ASN A 19 3.92 -12.98 -4.85
C ASN A 19 4.87 -11.80 -4.59
N ILE A 20 4.32 -10.59 -4.48
CA ILE A 20 5.09 -9.38 -4.22
C ILE A 20 5.35 -9.26 -2.73
N SER A 21 6.63 -9.32 -2.34
CA SER A 21 7.01 -9.13 -0.95
C SER A 21 6.86 -7.67 -0.51
N LEU A 22 6.48 -7.46 0.76
CA LEU A 22 6.53 -6.15 1.42
C LEU A 22 7.90 -5.49 1.30
N THR A 23 8.98 -6.28 1.32
CA THR A 23 10.34 -5.77 1.17
C THR A 23 10.56 -5.19 -0.23
N GLY A 24 10.13 -5.86 -1.29
CA GLY A 24 10.25 -5.35 -2.66
C GLY A 24 9.48 -4.05 -2.86
N LEU A 25 8.25 -3.99 -2.35
CA LEU A 25 7.43 -2.78 -2.34
C LEU A 25 8.09 -1.64 -1.54
N SER A 26 8.67 -1.96 -0.38
CA SER A 26 9.38 -0.98 0.46
C SER A 26 10.59 -0.37 -0.27
N THR A 27 11.36 -1.19 -0.98
CA THR A 27 12.51 -0.76 -1.78
C THR A 27 12.08 0.06 -2.98
N MET A 28 11.04 -0.37 -3.68
CA MET A 28 10.55 0.28 -4.90
C MET A 28 9.98 1.68 -4.64
N PHE A 29 9.21 1.83 -3.56
CA PHE A 29 8.56 3.10 -3.23
C PHE A 29 9.37 3.94 -2.23
N GLY A 30 10.55 3.47 -1.81
CA GLY A 30 11.43 4.20 -0.87
C GLY A 30 10.80 4.41 0.51
N VAL A 31 9.94 3.50 0.95
CA VAL A 31 9.23 3.57 2.24
C VAL A 31 9.77 2.50 3.16
N LYS A 32 9.91 2.78 4.46
CA LYS A 32 10.33 1.75 5.42
C LYS A 32 9.27 0.65 5.48
N LYS A 33 9.70 -0.61 5.56
CA LYS A 33 8.79 -1.77 5.66
C LYS A 33 7.75 -1.61 6.77
N GLN A 34 8.16 -1.12 7.94
CA GLN A 34 7.25 -0.91 9.07
C GLN A 34 6.19 0.15 8.77
N ASP A 35 6.60 1.28 8.17
CA ASP A 35 5.69 2.34 7.76
C ASP A 35 4.68 1.82 6.73
N LEU A 36 5.13 1.04 5.75
CA LEU A 36 4.26 0.44 4.74
C LEU A 36 3.21 -0.50 5.37
N VAL A 37 3.61 -1.29 6.37
CA VAL A 37 2.69 -2.15 7.13
C VAL A 37 1.65 -1.30 7.88
N ASP A 38 2.06 -0.19 8.50
CA ASP A 38 1.15 0.72 9.20
C ASP A 38 0.18 1.43 8.25
N TYR A 39 0.63 1.75 7.02
CA TYR A 39 -0.21 2.34 5.97
C TYR A 39 -1.29 1.34 5.53
N LEU A 40 -0.89 0.10 5.22
CA LEU A 40 -1.79 -0.97 4.80
C LEU A 40 -2.77 -1.37 5.90
N ASN A 41 -2.34 -1.37 7.17
CA ASN A 41 -3.19 -1.67 8.32
C ASN A 41 -4.08 -0.49 8.74
N GLY A 42 -3.89 0.69 8.14
CA GLY A 42 -4.63 1.89 8.50
C GLY A 42 -4.26 2.46 9.88
N LYS A 43 -3.16 2.01 10.49
CA LYS A 43 -2.61 2.58 11.73
C LYS A 43 -2.04 3.97 11.48
N ASN A 44 -1.57 4.24 10.27
CA ASN A 44 -1.13 5.56 9.85
C ASN A 44 -1.90 5.99 8.59
N THR A 45 -2.73 7.01 8.74
CA THR A 45 -3.57 7.60 7.68
C THR A 45 -3.11 9.01 7.30
N SER A 46 -1.84 9.31 7.52
CA SER A 46 -1.26 10.60 7.13
C SER A 46 -1.39 10.85 5.62
N PRO A 47 -1.32 12.12 5.17
CA PRO A 47 -1.33 12.44 3.74
C PRO A 47 -0.25 11.68 2.95
N LYS A 48 0.93 11.48 3.55
CA LYS A 48 2.02 10.69 2.96
C LYS A 48 1.65 9.21 2.81
N ALA A 49 1.01 8.62 3.82
CA ALA A 49 0.54 7.24 3.76
C ALA A 49 -0.46 7.05 2.60
N ASN A 50 -1.46 7.93 2.52
CA ASN A 50 -2.46 7.87 1.45
C ASN A 50 -1.84 8.08 0.07
N ALA A 51 -0.94 9.06 -0.09
CA ALA A 51 -0.23 9.30 -1.34
C ALA A 51 0.60 8.08 -1.79
N THR A 52 1.27 7.41 -0.84
CA THR A 52 2.02 6.17 -1.10
C THR A 52 1.10 5.07 -1.61
N LEU A 53 -0.04 4.84 -0.93
CA LEU A 53 -1.00 3.80 -1.32
C LEU A 53 -1.63 4.10 -2.69
N ILE A 54 -1.93 5.36 -3.00
CA ILE A 54 -2.41 5.79 -4.32
C ILE A 54 -1.35 5.52 -5.38
N ALA A 55 -0.09 5.88 -5.13
CA ALA A 55 1.00 5.62 -6.06
C ALA A 55 1.17 4.12 -6.35
N ILE A 56 1.02 3.26 -5.34
CA ILE A 56 1.04 1.79 -5.51
C ILE A 56 -0.12 1.35 -6.41
N ILE A 57 -1.34 1.81 -6.13
CA ILE A 57 -2.53 1.49 -6.93
C ILE A 57 -2.36 1.93 -8.39
N GLU A 58 -1.89 3.16 -8.61
CA GLU A 58 -1.68 3.71 -9.96
C GLU A 58 -0.56 3.01 -10.73
N HIS A 59 0.51 2.61 -10.04
CA HIS A 59 1.65 1.93 -10.62
C HIS A 59 1.27 0.53 -11.09
N PHE A 60 0.63 -0.25 -10.21
CA PHE A 60 0.21 -1.62 -10.50
C PHE A 60 -1.15 -1.70 -11.22
N LYS A 61 -1.78 -0.55 -11.50
CA LYS A 61 -3.10 -0.47 -12.16
C LYS A 61 -4.17 -1.32 -11.46
N ILE A 62 -4.12 -1.35 -10.13
CA ILE A 62 -5.09 -2.07 -9.30
C ILE A 62 -6.44 -1.36 -9.43
N ARG A 63 -7.48 -2.04 -9.93
CA ARG A 63 -8.80 -1.45 -10.20
C ARG A 63 -9.88 -1.93 -9.24
#